data_AF-A0A9P8FJ40-F1
#
_entry.id   AF-A0A9P8FJ40-F1
#
_cell.length_a   1.000
_cell.length_b   1.000
_cell.length_c   1.000
_cell.angle_alpha   90.00
_cell.angle_beta   90.00
_cell.angle_gamma   90.00
#
_symmetry.space_group_name_H-M   'P 1'
#
loop_
_entity.id
_entity.type
_entity.pdbx_description
1 polymer ?
#
loop_
_entity_poly.entity_id
_entity_poly.type
_entity_poly.pdbx_seq_one_letter_code
_entity_poly.pdbx_strand_id
1 'polypeptide(L)'
;MSSTPDEAKIPRLHAQILANLRIIHSDIVKPVVATGCDNGGTWYAMFWNNEGKVVDCVGDYQTAVAALRGLLRCTSREIYKKWLKDNSE
;
A
#
# COMPACT_ATOMS: atom_id res chain seq x y z
N MET A 1 22.90 -15.86 -8.54
CA MET A 1 22.20 -15.20 -7.42
C MET A 1 20.72 -15.40 -7.63
N SER A 2 20.07 -16.24 -6.84
CA SER A 2 18.63 -16.50 -6.95
C SER A 2 17.87 -15.29 -6.42
N SER A 3 17.65 -14.28 -7.26
CA SER A 3 16.66 -13.24 -7.00
C SER A 3 15.30 -13.93 -6.94
N THR A 4 14.73 -14.05 -5.75
CA THR A 4 13.34 -14.52 -5.62
C THR A 4 12.48 -13.72 -6.59
N PRO A 5 11.63 -14.39 -7.41
CA PRO A 5 10.80 -13.70 -8.39
C PRO A 5 9.97 -12.65 -7.65
N ASP A 6 9.79 -11.48 -8.26
CA ASP A 6 9.14 -10.34 -7.63
C ASP A 6 7.75 -10.68 -7.09
N GLU A 7 7.07 -11.65 -7.69
CA GLU A 7 5.82 -12.24 -7.22
C GLU A 7 5.90 -12.82 -5.80
N ALA A 8 7.01 -13.42 -5.39
CA ALA A 8 7.18 -13.97 -4.04
C ALA A 8 7.19 -12.89 -2.95
N LYS A 9 7.47 -11.63 -3.32
CA LYS A 9 7.47 -10.49 -2.38
C LYS A 9 6.09 -9.87 -2.20
N ILE A 10 5.20 -10.03 -3.20
CA ILE A 10 3.88 -9.39 -3.24
C ILE A 10 3.03 -9.76 -2.02
N PRO A 11 2.86 -11.05 -1.62
CA PRO A 11 2.04 -11.40 -0.46
C PRO A 11 2.52 -10.76 0.84
N ARG A 12 3.84 -10.69 1.04
CA ARG A 12 4.43 -10.07 2.22
C ARG A 12 4.18 -8.56 2.25
N LEU A 13 4.31 -7.89 1.10
CA LEU A 13 4.03 -6.46 0.98
C LEU A 13 2.55 -6.17 1.22
N HIS A 14 1.64 -6.97 0.65
CA HIS A 14 0.20 -6.86 0.91
C HIS A 14 -0.10 -6.98 2.41
N ALA A 15 0.44 -8.00 3.08
CA ALA A 15 0.21 -8.20 4.51
C ALA A 15 0.69 -7.00 5.36
N GLN A 16 1.85 -6.42 5.05
CA GLN A 16 2.39 -5.26 5.75
C GLN A 16 1.55 -4.00 5.50
N ILE A 17 1.15 -3.75 4.24
CA ILE A 17 0.29 -2.62 3.89
C ILE A 17 -1.06 -2.76 4.60
N LEU A 18 -1.67 -3.95 4.58
CA LEU A 18 -2.95 -4.21 5.27
C LEU A 18 -2.84 -3.99 6.78
N ALA A 19 -1.73 -4.38 7.40
CA ALA A 19 -1.50 -4.10 8.82
C ALA A 19 -1.45 -2.59 9.09
N ASN A 20 -0.75 -1.83 8.24
CA ASN A 20 -0.70 -0.38 8.37
C ASN A 20 -2.07 0.27 8.19
N LEU A 21 -2.82 -0.16 7.17
CA LEU A 21 -4.15 0.38 6.87
C LEU A 21 -5.13 0.15 8.01
N ARG A 22 -5.05 -0.97 8.74
CA ARG A 22 -5.88 -1.21 9.93
C ARG A 22 -5.63 -0.22 11.07
N ILE A 23 -4.42 0.34 11.14
CA ILE A 23 -4.05 1.35 12.14
C ILE A 23 -4.56 2.73 11.71
N ILE A 24 -4.42 3.05 10.42
CA ILE A 24 -4.77 4.38 9.86
C ILE A 24 -6.30 4.51 9.70
N HIS A 25 -6.94 3.46 9.18
CA HIS A 25 -8.36 3.40 8.84
C HIS A 25 -9.03 2.21 9.57
N SER A 26 -9.20 2.36 10.88
CA SER A 26 -9.84 1.33 11.72
C SER A 26 -11.32 1.11 11.40
N ASP A 27 -11.95 2.05 10.70
CA ASP A 27 -13.33 2.01 10.20
C ASP A 27 -13.51 1.09 8.98
N ILE A 28 -12.42 0.84 8.22
CA ILE A 28 -12.47 0.01 7.01
C ILE A 28 -12.28 -1.46 7.39
N VAL A 29 -13.40 -2.18 7.50
CA VAL A 29 -13.46 -3.61 7.88
C VAL A 29 -12.70 -4.54 6.93
N LYS A 30 -12.79 -4.34 5.61
CA LYS A 30 -12.19 -5.22 4.59
C LYS A 30 -11.36 -4.41 3.60
N PRO A 31 -10.18 -3.91 4.02
CA PRO A 31 -9.30 -3.18 3.13
C PRO A 31 -8.78 -4.10 2.02
N VAL A 32 -8.79 -3.62 0.79
CA VAL A 32 -8.23 -4.36 -0.36
C VAL A 32 -7.05 -3.59 -0.92
N VAL A 33 -5.90 -4.26 -0.99
CA VAL A 33 -4.71 -3.75 -1.69
C VAL A 33 -4.68 -4.40 -3.07
N ALA A 34 -4.60 -3.57 -4.11
CA ALA A 34 -4.56 -4.01 -5.49
C ALA A 34 -3.40 -3.34 -6.23
N THR A 35 -2.92 -3.99 -7.28
CA THR A 35 -1.97 -3.40 -8.24
C THR A 35 -2.59 -3.37 -9.63
N GLY A 36 -2.19 -2.40 -10.43
CA GLY A 36 -2.62 -2.26 -11.83
C GLY A 36 -1.48 -1.76 -12.69
N CYS A 37 -1.55 -2.03 -13.99
CA CYS A 37 -0.62 -1.54 -14.99
C CYS A 37 -1.41 -0.76 -16.04
N ASP A 38 -0.96 0.43 -16.42
CA ASP A 38 -1.55 1.16 -17.54
C ASP A 38 -1.03 0.67 -18.90
N ASN A 39 -1.64 1.14 -19.99
CA ASN A 39 -1.22 0.79 -21.35
C ASN A 39 0.21 1.26 -21.70
N GLY A 40 0.80 2.13 -20.87
CA GLY A 40 2.18 2.61 -21.00
C GLY A 40 3.22 1.76 -20.25
N GLY A 41 2.79 0.72 -19.53
CA GLY A 41 3.68 -0.14 -18.73
C GLY A 41 3.97 0.39 -17.33
N THR A 42 3.27 1.45 -16.90
CA THR A 42 3.43 2.02 -15.57
C THR A 42 2.57 1.27 -14.57
N TRP A 43 3.18 0.89 -13.45
CA TRP A 43 2.53 0.21 -12.36
C TRP A 43 2.06 1.16 -11.26
N TYR A 44 0.88 0.83 -10.75
CA TYR A 44 0.19 1.51 -9.67
C TYR A 44 -0.14 0.51 -8.56
N ALA A 45 -0.20 1.00 -7.32
CA ALA A 45 -0.70 0.27 -6.17
C ALA A 45 -1.78 1.10 -5.49
N MET A 46 -2.90 0.47 -5.19
CA MET A 46 -4.12 1.11 -4.73
C MET A 46 -4.66 0.44 -3.48
N PHE A 47 -5.25 1.24 -2.61
CA PHE A 47 -6.03 0.81 -1.46
C PHE A 47 -7.51 1.13 -1.70
N TRP A 48 -8.36 0.11 -1.63
CA TRP A 48 -9.81 0.22 -1.81
C TRP A 48 -10.54 0.00 -0.49
N ASN A 49 -11.58 0.81 -0.25
CA ASN A 49 -12.48 0.66 0.89
C ASN A 49 -13.63 -0.32 0.62
N ASN A 50 -14.48 -0.51 1.62
CA ASN A 50 -15.64 -1.40 1.57
C ASN A 50 -16.72 -0.97 0.56
N GLU A 51 -16.70 0.29 0.10
CA GLU A 51 -17.64 0.82 -0.91
C GLU A 51 -17.12 0.67 -2.34
N GLY A 52 -15.95 0.04 -2.52
CA GLY A 52 -15.31 -0.06 -3.83
C GLY A 52 -14.73 1.27 -4.32
N LYS A 53 -14.39 2.19 -3.40
CA LYS A 53 -13.68 3.45 -3.73
C LYS A 53 -12.21 3.33 -3.39
N VAL A 54 -11.36 3.88 -4.26
CA VAL A 54 -9.93 4.04 -4.01
C VAL A 54 -9.74 5.15 -2.96
N VAL A 55 -9.11 4.81 -1.85
CA VAL A 55 -8.80 5.75 -0.75
C VAL A 55 -7.41 6.32 -0.94
N ASP A 56 -6.44 5.48 -1.32
CA ASP A 56 -5.07 5.90 -1.58
C ASP A 56 -4.52 5.16 -2.81
N CYS A 57 -3.68 5.84 -3.57
CA CYS A 57 -3.06 5.33 -4.78
C CYS A 57 -1.66 5.92 -4.93
N VAL A 58 -0.70 5.06 -5.26
CA VAL A 58 0.62 5.47 -5.73
C VAL A 58 0.85 4.91 -7.13
N GLY A 59 1.59 5.66 -7.94
CA GLY A 59 1.86 5.34 -9.33
C GLY A 59 3.25 5.73 -9.76
N ASP A 60 3.49 5.65 -11.07
CA ASP A 60 4.78 5.99 -11.69
C ASP A 60 5.92 5.04 -11.31
N TYR A 61 5.63 3.74 -11.31
CA TYR A 61 6.62 2.70 -11.04
C TYR A 61 6.78 1.73 -12.20
N GLN A 62 7.99 1.19 -12.33
CA GLN A 62 8.33 0.23 -13.40
C GLN A 62 7.85 -1.20 -13.11
N THR A 63 7.52 -1.52 -11.85
CA THR A 63 7.06 -2.85 -11.45
C THR A 63 6.00 -2.80 -10.35
N ALA A 64 5.16 -3.83 -10.28
CA ALA A 64 4.17 -4.01 -9.22
C ALA A 64 4.78 -3.94 -7.81
N VAL A 65 5.97 -4.56 -7.63
CA VAL A 65 6.69 -4.56 -6.36
C VAL A 65 7.17 -3.17 -5.98
N ALA A 66 7.65 -2.38 -6.95
CA ALA A 66 8.04 -1.00 -6.70
C ALA A 66 6.84 -0.14 -6.29
N ALA A 67 5.69 -0.31 -6.95
CA ALA A 67 4.45 0.37 -6.57
C ALA A 67 3.98 0.01 -5.16
N LEU A 68 3.96 -1.29 -4.82
CA LEU A 68 3.60 -1.75 -3.48
C LEU A 68 4.55 -1.22 -2.40
N ARG A 69 5.86 -1.12 -2.69
CA ARG A 69 6.82 -0.49 -1.77
C ARG A 69 6.55 0.99 -1.57
N GLY A 70 6.15 1.69 -2.64
CA GLY A 70 5.68 3.08 -2.58
C GLY A 70 4.50 3.22 -1.62
N LEU A 71 3.46 2.39 -1.79
CA LEU A 71 2.26 2.42 -0.96
C LEU A 71 2.58 2.07 0.50
N LEU A 72 3.44 1.09 0.73
CA LEU A 72 3.93 0.75 2.07
C LEU A 72 4.64 1.94 2.73
N ARG A 73 5.48 2.67 1.99
CA ARG A 73 6.16 3.87 2.49
C ARG A 73 5.15 4.97 2.87
N CYS A 74 4.15 5.22 2.02
CA CYS A 74 3.10 6.20 2.28
C CYS A 74 2.32 5.85 3.56
N THR A 75 1.80 4.62 3.65
CA THR A 75 1.06 4.18 4.83
C THR A 75 1.91 4.21 6.11
N SER A 76 3.19 3.82 6.04
CA SER A 76 4.10 3.89 7.20
C SER A 76 4.32 5.33 7.67
N ARG A 77 4.39 6.28 6.74
CA ARG A 77 4.50 7.71 7.06
C ARG A 77 3.24 8.25 7.74
N GLU A 78 2.06 7.83 7.30
CA GLU A 78 0.79 8.23 7.93
C GLU A 78 0.67 7.72 9.37
N ILE A 79 1.12 6.48 9.64
CA ILE A 79 1.22 5.98 11.02
C ILE A 79 2.09 6.89 11.88
N TYR A 80 3.27 7.25 11.37
CA TYR A 80 4.19 8.12 12.12
C TYR A 80 3.58 9.51 12.38
N LYS A 81 2.89 10.11 11.39
CA LYS A 81 2.17 11.37 11.58
C LYS A 81 1.07 11.26 12.63
N LYS A 82 0.30 10.17 12.60
CA LYS A 82 -0.73 9.89 13.61
C LYS A 82 -0.11 9.78 15.00
N TRP A 83 0.96 9.01 15.15
CA TRP A 83 1.70 8.89 16.41
C TRP A 83 2.20 10.23 16.92
N LEU A 84 2.81 11.06 16.06
CA LEU A 84 3.26 12.39 16.44
C LEU A 84 2.13 13.25 16.98
N LYS A 85 0.97 13.25 16.31
CA LYS A 85 -0.22 14.00 16.76
C LYS A 85 -0.73 13.53 18.12
N ASP A 86 -0.76 12.21 18.33
CA ASP A 86 -1.24 11.61 19.57
C ASP A 86 -0.26 11.80 20.76
N ASN A 87 0.99 12.24 20.51
CA ASN A 87 2.05 12.43 21.53
C ASN A 87 2.61 13.85 21.56
N SER A 88 2.00 14.81 20.86
CA SER A 88 2.41 16.22 20.84
C SER A 88 1.74 17.08 21.92
N GLU A 89 1.13 16.44 22.93
CA GLU A 89 0.54 17.09 24.12
C GLU A 89 1.49 17.07 25.31
#